data_AF-A0A252B9Z9-F1
#
_entry.id   AF-A0A252B9Z9-F1
#
_cell.length_a   1.000
_cell.length_b   1.000
_cell.length_c   1.000
_cell.angle_alpha   90.00
_cell.angle_beta   90.00
_cell.angle_gamma   90.00
#
_symmetry.space_group_name_H-M   'P 1'
#
loop_
_entity.id
_entity.type
_entity.pdbx_description
1 polymer ?
#
loop_
_entity_poly.entity_id
_entity_poly.type
_entity_poly.pdbx_seq_one_letter_code
_entity_poly.pdbx_strand_id
1 'polypeptide(L)'
;MVNDLLVQTVVYADRPVIADIRMNVVEEFLVGVKACFTPKDVFFDLFVIPVTADPYSLHRGMWTADYLHDAHVPWEKILFLPVRVNEGAEKDALCAVQQAVRDHYPEGTGPRIPEGEFIEENPVFDDMYGAGVCLTDLSEVPDAPGRWSLCCQSEREAGKPSPAFIRLEEEMDYLRPRMKRVFNEVMTHLPDFTQA
;
A
#
# COMPACT_ATOMS: atom_id res chain seq x y z
N MET A 1 11.18 24.05 2.82
CA MET A 1 10.80 22.81 2.09
C MET A 1 11.62 21.60 2.51
N VAL A 2 12.92 21.48 2.21
CA VAL A 2 13.73 20.30 2.65
C VAL A 2 13.81 20.20 4.18
N ASN A 3 13.97 21.34 4.86
CA ASN A 3 13.97 21.39 6.33
C ASN A 3 12.60 21.08 6.95
N ASP A 4 11.49 21.36 6.27
CA ASP A 4 10.15 21.12 6.83
C ASP A 4 9.79 19.63 6.77
N LEU A 5 10.23 18.93 5.72
CA LEU A 5 10.09 17.48 5.60
C LEU A 5 10.88 16.77 6.71
N LEU A 6 12.16 17.13 6.89
CA LEU A 6 13.04 16.62 7.96
C LEU A 6 12.51 16.90 9.37
N VAL A 7 11.99 18.11 9.60
CA VAL A 7 11.42 18.50 10.90
C VAL A 7 10.11 17.76 11.19
N GLN A 8 9.29 17.45 10.19
CA GLN A 8 8.12 16.60 10.40
C GLN A 8 8.51 15.15 10.69
N THR A 9 9.53 14.59 10.02
CA THR A 9 9.97 13.20 10.23
C THR A 9 10.47 12.94 11.66
N VAL A 10 11.16 13.90 12.28
CA VAL A 10 11.72 13.76 13.64
C VAL A 10 10.66 13.74 14.76
N VAL A 11 9.45 14.29 14.52
CA VAL A 11 8.40 14.39 15.54
C VAL A 11 7.55 13.12 15.67
N TYR A 12 7.68 12.15 14.75
CA TYR A 12 6.83 10.94 14.69
C TYR A 12 7.57 9.62 14.99
N ALA A 13 8.66 9.66 15.78
CA ALA A 13 9.55 8.51 16.02
C ALA A 13 8.87 7.20 16.50
N ASP A 14 7.62 7.23 16.96
CA ASP A 14 6.87 6.05 17.41
C ASP A 14 5.79 5.57 16.40
N ARG A 15 5.74 6.10 15.17
CA ARG A 15 4.63 5.82 14.23
C ARG A 15 5.12 5.55 12.80
N PRO A 16 4.52 4.57 12.09
CA PRO A 16 4.78 4.39 10.67
C PRO A 16 4.28 5.61 9.89
N VAL A 17 5.15 6.17 9.05
CA VAL A 17 4.83 7.28 8.16
C VAL A 17 4.49 6.72 6.78
N ILE A 18 3.27 6.99 6.31
CA ILE A 18 2.83 6.60 4.96
C ILE A 18 2.94 7.83 4.05
N ALA A 19 3.66 7.69 2.95
CA ALA A 19 3.74 8.71 1.90
C ALA A 19 2.99 8.20 0.65
N ASP A 20 1.88 8.86 0.30
CA ASP A 20 1.18 8.63 -0.96
C ASP A 20 1.86 9.44 -2.08
N ILE A 21 2.49 8.72 -3.01
CA ILE A 21 3.26 9.31 -4.10
C ILE A 21 2.47 9.11 -5.40
N ARG A 22 1.94 10.20 -5.93
CA ARG A 22 1.18 10.16 -7.18
C ARG A 22 2.10 9.77 -8.35
N MET A 23 1.56 8.95 -9.24
CA MET A 23 2.26 8.46 -10.43
C MET A 23 2.82 9.57 -11.33
N ASN A 24 2.13 10.71 -11.43
CA ASN A 24 2.55 11.83 -12.29
C ASN A 24 3.74 12.63 -11.71
N VAL A 25 4.07 12.43 -10.44
CA VAL A 25 5.23 13.07 -9.78
C VAL A 25 6.28 12.05 -9.36
N VAL A 26 6.10 10.77 -9.73
CA VAL A 26 7.02 9.70 -9.32
C VAL A 26 8.44 9.96 -9.83
N GLU A 27 8.59 10.49 -11.05
CA GLU A 27 9.89 10.86 -11.62
C GLU A 27 10.57 11.95 -10.78
N GLU A 28 9.86 13.05 -10.50
CA GLU A 28 10.38 14.17 -9.72
C GLU A 28 10.69 13.76 -8.28
N PHE A 29 9.82 12.93 -7.68
CA PHE A 29 10.03 12.35 -6.36
C PHE A 29 11.29 11.50 -6.35
N LEU A 30 11.46 10.60 -7.32
CA LEU A 30 12.62 9.71 -7.41
C LEU A 30 13.92 10.46 -7.74
N VAL A 31 13.86 11.53 -8.54
CA VAL A 31 15.00 12.43 -8.76
C VAL A 31 15.37 13.15 -7.46
N GLY A 32 14.37 13.63 -6.71
CA GLY A 32 14.57 14.21 -5.38
C GLY A 32 15.19 13.21 -4.41
N VAL A 33 14.73 11.95 -4.43
CA VAL A 33 15.30 10.85 -3.65
C VAL A 33 16.76 10.62 -4.04
N LYS A 34 17.07 10.43 -5.33
CA LYS A 34 18.44 10.22 -5.82
C LYS A 34 19.39 11.37 -5.47
N ALA A 35 18.89 12.61 -5.45
CA ALA A 35 19.69 13.79 -5.13
C ALA A 35 19.94 13.96 -3.62
N CYS A 36 19.03 13.48 -2.77
CA CYS A 36 19.05 13.71 -1.33
C CYS A 36 19.56 12.52 -0.50
N PHE A 37 19.51 11.29 -1.01
CA PHE A 37 19.83 10.09 -0.23
C PHE A 37 21.11 9.41 -0.73
N THR A 38 22.06 9.17 0.18
CA THR A 38 23.13 8.19 -0.06
C THR A 38 22.62 6.79 0.31
N PRO A 39 23.29 5.68 -0.06
CA PRO A 39 22.88 4.33 0.32
C PRO A 39 22.71 4.11 1.84
N LYS A 40 23.29 4.98 2.68
CA LYS A 40 23.12 4.96 4.15
C LYS A 40 21.87 5.69 4.64
N ASP A 41 21.20 6.45 3.78
CA ASP A 41 20.10 7.36 4.11
C ASP A 41 18.75 6.88 3.55
N VAL A 42 18.59 5.62 3.14
CA VAL A 42 17.31 5.12 2.62
C VAL A 42 16.29 5.02 3.78
N PHE A 43 15.55 6.11 3.99
CA PHE A 43 14.56 6.28 5.05
C PHE A 43 13.29 5.43 4.91
N PHE A 44 13.01 4.89 3.72
CA PHE A 44 11.82 4.09 3.50
C PHE A 44 12.09 2.61 3.81
N ASP A 45 11.26 2.06 4.68
CA ASP A 45 11.30 0.65 5.05
C ASP A 45 10.73 -0.26 3.95
N LEU A 46 9.72 0.24 3.23
CA LEU A 46 9.01 -0.49 2.18
C LEU A 46 8.40 0.47 1.16
N PHE A 47 8.53 0.13 -0.12
CA PHE A 47 7.79 0.71 -1.23
C PHE A 47 6.71 -0.27 -1.66
N VAL A 48 5.45 0.16 -1.59
CA VAL A 48 4.32 -0.62 -2.11
C VAL A 48 3.87 0.01 -3.42
N ILE A 49 3.89 -0.77 -4.49
CA ILE A 49 3.48 -0.36 -5.84
C ILE A 49 2.20 -1.15 -6.16
N PRO A 50 1.02 -0.52 -6.08
CA PRO A 50 -0.22 -1.12 -6.55
C PRO A 50 -0.12 -1.39 -8.05
N VAL A 51 -0.39 -2.63 -8.46
CA VAL A 51 -0.39 -3.04 -9.87
C VAL A 51 -1.65 -3.82 -10.20
N THR A 52 -2.16 -3.60 -11.40
CA THR A 52 -3.26 -4.36 -11.98
C THR A 52 -2.70 -5.33 -13.01
N ALA A 53 -3.44 -6.39 -13.34
CA ALA A 53 -2.99 -7.39 -14.31
C ALA A 53 -2.94 -6.88 -15.77
N ASP A 54 -3.32 -5.63 -16.03
CA ASP A 54 -3.24 -5.08 -17.38
C ASP A 54 -1.78 -4.74 -17.77
N PRO A 55 -1.40 -4.88 -19.05
CA PRO A 55 -0.03 -4.70 -19.50
C PRO A 55 0.55 -3.30 -19.23
N TYR A 56 -0.28 -2.25 -19.28
CA TYR A 56 0.20 -0.89 -19.07
C TYR A 56 0.60 -0.66 -17.61
N SER A 57 -0.26 -1.08 -16.69
CA SER A 57 0.00 -1.01 -15.25
C SER A 57 1.23 -1.82 -14.86
N LEU A 58 1.37 -3.05 -15.36
CA LEU A 58 2.56 -3.89 -15.14
C LEU A 58 3.82 -3.21 -15.66
N HIS A 59 3.81 -2.73 -16.91
CA HIS A 59 4.96 -2.03 -17.50
C HIS A 59 5.36 -0.80 -16.65
N ARG A 60 4.38 -0.01 -16.20
CA ARG A 60 4.64 1.17 -15.37
C ARG A 60 5.10 0.81 -13.97
N GLY A 61 4.59 -0.26 -13.38
CA GLY A 61 5.07 -0.81 -12.12
C GLY A 61 6.53 -1.23 -12.23
N MET A 62 6.89 -2.01 -13.27
CA MET A 62 8.26 -2.48 -13.49
C MET A 62 9.22 -1.32 -13.72
N TRP A 63 8.83 -0.36 -14.57
CA TRP A 63 9.59 0.87 -14.78
C TRP A 63 9.83 1.63 -13.47
N THR A 64 8.84 1.70 -12.58
CA THR A 64 8.99 2.36 -11.27
C THR A 64 9.95 1.59 -10.35
N ALA A 65 9.84 0.26 -10.34
CA ALA A 65 10.70 -0.62 -9.55
C ALA A 65 12.17 -0.55 -10.01
N ASP A 66 12.41 -0.55 -11.33
CA ASP A 66 13.73 -0.36 -11.92
C ASP A 66 14.35 0.97 -11.49
N TYR A 67 13.57 2.06 -11.54
CA TYR A 67 14.05 3.39 -11.12
C TYR A 67 14.38 3.47 -9.63
N LEU A 68 13.58 2.82 -8.78
CA LEU A 68 13.84 2.69 -7.34
C LEU A 68 15.13 1.88 -7.11
N HIS A 69 15.29 0.78 -7.81
CA HIS A 69 16.48 -0.06 -7.69
C HIS A 69 17.76 0.66 -8.16
N ASP A 70 17.69 1.39 -9.28
CA ASP A 70 18.75 2.28 -9.75
C ASP A 70 19.06 3.41 -8.76
N ALA A 71 18.12 3.74 -7.88
CA ALA A 71 18.32 4.66 -6.75
C ALA A 71 18.92 3.97 -5.51
N HIS A 72 19.37 2.71 -5.64
CA HIS A 72 19.91 1.86 -4.58
C HIS A 72 18.85 1.39 -3.55
N VAL A 73 17.58 1.34 -3.92
CA VAL A 73 16.57 0.65 -3.12
C VAL A 73 16.72 -0.86 -3.33
N PRO A 74 16.94 -1.65 -2.27
CA PRO A 74 17.03 -3.10 -2.39
C PRO A 74 15.71 -3.73 -2.85
N TRP A 75 15.78 -4.80 -3.64
CA TRP A 75 14.59 -5.49 -4.17
C TRP A 75 13.66 -5.99 -3.06
N GLU A 76 14.22 -6.39 -1.91
CA GLU A 76 13.46 -6.80 -0.73
C GLU A 76 12.54 -5.72 -0.16
N LYS A 77 12.81 -4.44 -0.46
CA LYS A 77 12.01 -3.30 -0.03
C LYS A 77 11.00 -2.84 -1.08
N ILE A 78 10.87 -3.52 -2.22
CA ILE A 78 9.92 -3.16 -3.27
C ILE A 78 8.88 -4.27 -3.39
N LEU A 79 7.62 -3.93 -3.13
CA LEU A 79 6.48 -4.85 -3.15
C LEU A 79 5.50 -4.43 -4.25
N PHE A 80 5.20 -5.35 -5.16
CA PHE A 80 4.04 -5.24 -6.03
C PHE A 80 2.82 -5.77 -5.30
N LEU A 81 1.81 -4.92 -5.11
CA LEU A 81 0.53 -5.31 -4.53
C LEU A 81 -0.50 -5.43 -5.66
N PRO A 82 -0.97 -6.64 -6.01
CA PRO A 82 -2.05 -6.82 -6.97
C PRO A 82 -3.33 -6.14 -6.47
N VAL A 83 -3.92 -5.28 -7.28
CA VAL A 83 -5.15 -4.55 -6.98
C VAL A 83 -6.17 -4.66 -8.11
N ARG A 84 -7.42 -4.26 -7.85
CA ARG A 84 -8.54 -4.31 -8.80
C ARG A 84 -8.74 -5.69 -9.42
N VAL A 85 -8.57 -6.72 -8.61
CA VAL A 85 -8.77 -8.10 -9.03
C VAL A 85 -10.27 -8.39 -9.01
N ASN A 86 -10.84 -8.77 -10.16
CA ASN A 86 -12.25 -9.14 -10.21
C ASN A 86 -12.49 -10.47 -9.50
N GLU A 87 -13.64 -10.60 -8.85
CA GLU A 87 -14.11 -11.86 -8.28
C GLU A 87 -14.11 -12.97 -9.35
N GLY A 88 -13.54 -14.13 -9.01
CA GLY A 88 -13.39 -15.28 -9.91
C GLY A 88 -12.21 -15.20 -10.89
N ALA A 89 -11.46 -14.09 -10.91
CA ALA A 89 -10.26 -13.89 -11.74
C ALA A 89 -8.96 -13.86 -10.90
N GLU A 90 -9.01 -14.27 -9.64
CA GLU A 90 -7.91 -14.11 -8.67
C GLU A 90 -6.65 -14.81 -9.14
N LYS A 91 -6.78 -16.09 -9.51
CA LYS A 91 -5.67 -16.91 -9.95
C LYS A 91 -5.02 -16.32 -11.21
N ASP A 92 -5.85 -15.93 -12.19
CA ASP A 92 -5.36 -15.41 -13.46
C ASP A 92 -4.66 -14.07 -13.28
N ALA A 93 -5.22 -13.18 -12.45
CA ALA A 93 -4.61 -11.90 -12.13
C ALA A 93 -3.25 -12.08 -11.44
N LEU A 94 -3.19 -12.90 -10.38
CA LEU A 94 -1.94 -13.19 -9.66
C LEU A 94 -0.89 -13.84 -10.56
N CYS A 95 -1.28 -14.84 -11.35
CA CYS A 95 -0.40 -15.49 -12.31
C CYS A 95 0.12 -14.50 -13.36
N ALA A 96 -0.71 -13.57 -13.84
CA ALA A 96 -0.28 -12.55 -14.80
C ALA A 96 0.78 -11.63 -14.20
N VAL A 97 0.61 -11.15 -12.96
CA VAL A 97 1.62 -10.32 -12.28
C VAL A 97 2.92 -11.10 -12.06
N GLN A 98 2.81 -12.34 -11.55
CA GLN A 98 3.98 -13.20 -11.31
C GLN A 98 4.73 -13.54 -12.58
N GLN A 99 4.02 -13.84 -13.67
CA GLN A 99 4.63 -14.15 -14.95
C GLN A 99 5.32 -12.92 -15.54
N ALA A 100 4.70 -11.75 -15.49
CA ALA A 100 5.30 -10.51 -15.98
C ALA A 100 6.63 -10.18 -15.27
N VAL A 101 6.68 -10.35 -13.94
CA VAL A 101 7.92 -10.17 -13.18
C VAL A 101 8.96 -11.24 -13.54
N ARG A 102 8.57 -12.51 -13.66
CA ARG A 102 9.49 -13.58 -14.08
C ARG A 102 10.07 -13.39 -15.48
N ASP A 103 9.29 -12.81 -16.39
CA ASP A 103 9.71 -12.56 -17.77
C ASP A 103 10.63 -11.33 -17.89
N HIS A 104 10.46 -10.34 -17.01
CA HIS A 104 11.23 -9.10 -17.04
C HIS A 104 12.53 -9.16 -16.24
N TYR A 105 12.55 -9.89 -15.12
CA TYR A 105 13.69 -9.91 -14.20
C TYR A 105 14.40 -11.27 -14.19
N PRO A 106 15.75 -11.29 -14.06
CA PRO A 106 16.50 -12.52 -13.76
C PRO A 106 15.98 -13.24 -12.51
N GLU A 107 16.16 -14.57 -12.46
CA GLU A 107 15.80 -15.37 -11.30
C GLU A 107 16.44 -14.84 -10.01
N GLY A 108 15.61 -14.69 -8.96
CA GLY A 108 16.04 -14.15 -7.67
C GLY A 108 16.16 -12.62 -7.61
N THR A 109 15.73 -11.89 -8.65
CA THR A 109 15.71 -10.43 -8.69
C THR A 109 14.32 -9.88 -8.99
N GLY A 110 14.12 -8.59 -8.77
CA GLY A 110 12.86 -7.89 -9.02
C GLY A 110 12.00 -7.70 -7.78
N PRO A 111 10.86 -7.01 -7.92
CA PRO A 111 9.94 -6.72 -6.82
C PRO A 111 9.34 -7.99 -6.23
N ARG A 112 9.10 -7.97 -4.92
CA ARG A 112 8.33 -9.01 -4.22
C ARG A 112 6.88 -8.96 -4.66
N ILE A 113 6.22 -10.11 -4.65
CA ILE A 113 4.79 -10.23 -4.94
C ILE A 113 4.20 -11.13 -3.84
N PRO A 114 3.09 -10.73 -3.21
CA PRO A 114 2.35 -11.62 -2.30
C PRO A 114 1.99 -12.95 -2.97
N GLU A 115 2.05 -14.04 -2.21
CA GLU A 115 1.75 -15.38 -2.76
C GLU A 115 0.27 -15.53 -3.15
N GLY A 116 -0.63 -14.90 -2.39
CA GLY A 116 -2.08 -15.02 -2.61
C GLY A 116 -2.90 -13.79 -2.23
N GLU A 117 -2.28 -12.74 -1.71
CA GLU A 117 -3.00 -11.56 -1.22
C GLU A 117 -3.11 -10.48 -2.30
N PHE A 118 -4.31 -9.93 -2.43
CA PHE A 118 -4.66 -8.92 -3.43
C PHE A 118 -5.83 -8.06 -2.94
N ILE A 119 -6.00 -6.88 -3.55
CA ILE A 119 -7.18 -6.04 -3.35
C ILE A 119 -8.20 -6.32 -4.47
N GLU A 120 -9.38 -6.78 -4.09
CA GLU A 120 -10.50 -7.03 -5.02
C GLU A 120 -11.01 -5.70 -5.63
N GLU A 121 -11.45 -5.71 -6.88
CA GLU A 121 -12.25 -4.61 -7.43
C GLU A 121 -13.65 -4.70 -6.84
N ASN A 122 -14.06 -3.71 -6.04
CA ASN A 122 -15.36 -3.72 -5.40
C ASN A 122 -15.92 -2.29 -5.24
N PRO A 123 -17.18 -2.02 -5.66
CA PRO A 123 -17.77 -0.70 -5.61
C PRO A 123 -17.91 -0.12 -4.19
N VAL A 124 -17.89 -0.97 -3.15
CA VAL A 124 -17.96 -0.50 -1.76
C VAL A 124 -16.82 0.47 -1.41
N PHE A 125 -15.65 0.36 -2.05
CA PHE A 125 -14.54 1.28 -1.81
C PHE A 125 -14.84 2.70 -2.29
N ASP A 126 -15.61 2.86 -3.38
CA ASP A 126 -16.05 4.17 -3.87
C ASP A 126 -17.12 4.77 -2.94
N ASP A 127 -18.05 3.95 -2.46
CA ASP A 127 -19.06 4.39 -1.48
C ASP A 127 -18.41 4.82 -0.16
N MET A 128 -17.42 4.07 0.31
CA MET A 128 -16.60 4.41 1.48
C MET A 128 -15.88 5.75 1.29
N TYR A 129 -15.25 5.96 0.14
CA TYR A 129 -14.60 7.23 -0.19
C TYR A 129 -15.60 8.40 -0.18
N GLY A 130 -16.77 8.21 -0.80
CA GLY A 130 -17.84 9.21 -0.83
C GLY A 130 -18.39 9.55 0.57
N ALA A 131 -18.37 8.58 1.48
CA ALA A 131 -18.79 8.76 2.87
C ALA A 131 -17.67 9.27 3.80
N GLY A 132 -16.42 9.34 3.33
CA GLY A 132 -15.26 9.67 4.18
C GLY A 132 -14.97 8.61 5.25
N VAL A 133 -15.33 7.36 4.95
CA VAL A 133 -15.20 6.19 5.85
C VAL A 133 -14.05 5.33 5.37
N CYS A 134 -13.22 4.85 6.29
CA CYS A 134 -12.11 3.96 5.99
C CYS A 134 -12.31 2.57 6.61
N LEU A 135 -11.50 1.62 6.14
CA LEU A 135 -11.53 0.25 6.68
C LEU A 135 -11.28 0.21 8.18
N THR A 136 -10.50 1.15 8.72
CA THR A 136 -10.25 1.27 10.16
C THR A 136 -11.42 1.81 10.95
N ASP A 137 -12.33 2.57 10.33
CA ASP A 137 -13.61 2.93 10.94
C ASP A 137 -14.56 1.72 10.96
N LEU A 138 -14.49 0.88 9.91
CA LEU A 138 -15.35 -0.30 9.70
C LEU A 138 -14.79 -1.60 10.27
N SER A 139 -13.59 -1.61 10.87
CA SER A 139 -12.95 -2.84 11.35
C SER A 139 -12.30 -2.68 12.71
N GLU A 140 -12.48 -3.71 13.54
CA GLU A 140 -11.71 -3.94 14.77
C GLU A 140 -10.40 -4.67 14.42
N VAL A 141 -9.57 -4.17 13.49
CA VAL A 141 -8.22 -4.72 13.34
C VAL A 141 -7.38 -4.13 14.48
N PRO A 142 -7.06 -4.89 15.55
CA PRO A 142 -6.58 -4.31 16.80
C PRO A 142 -5.22 -3.63 16.69
N ASP A 143 -4.51 -3.81 15.57
CA ASP A 143 -3.12 -3.38 15.38
C ASP A 143 -2.88 -2.71 14.00
N ALA A 144 -3.94 -2.36 13.26
CA ALA A 144 -3.77 -1.61 12.02
C ALA A 144 -3.33 -0.16 12.33
N PRO A 145 -2.20 0.33 11.78
CA PRO A 145 -1.73 1.71 11.96
C PRO A 145 -2.72 2.77 11.46
N GLY A 146 -3.81 2.37 10.80
CA GLY A 146 -4.89 3.23 10.33
C GLY A 146 -5.88 3.67 11.42
N ARG A 147 -5.62 3.42 12.72
CA ARG A 147 -6.32 4.20 13.76
C ARG A 147 -6.11 5.72 13.61
N TRP A 148 -5.18 6.19 12.76
CA TRP A 148 -4.62 7.54 12.91
C TRP A 148 -4.44 8.38 11.62
N SER A 149 -5.06 8.06 10.47
CA SER A 149 -5.05 8.98 9.32
C SER A 149 -6.46 9.33 8.85
N LEU A 150 -6.82 10.63 8.96
CA LEU A 150 -7.86 11.38 8.23
C LEU A 150 -9.32 10.87 8.18
N CYS A 151 -9.64 9.69 8.66
CA CYS A 151 -10.98 9.12 8.56
C CYS A 151 -11.85 9.52 9.75
N CYS A 152 -13.14 9.76 9.50
CA CYS A 152 -14.09 10.20 10.50
C CYS A 152 -14.38 9.07 11.51
N GLN A 153 -13.54 8.96 12.55
CA GLN A 153 -13.81 8.21 13.79
C GLN A 153 -15.14 8.63 14.46
N SER A 154 -15.73 9.74 14.00
CA SER A 154 -16.87 10.41 14.61
C SER A 154 -18.15 9.58 14.65
N GLU A 155 -18.47 8.72 13.68
CA GLU A 155 -19.81 8.09 13.66
C GLU A 155 -19.97 6.90 14.61
N ARG A 156 -18.94 6.06 14.76
CA ARG A 156 -18.95 4.96 15.74
C ARG A 156 -18.85 5.49 17.17
N GLU A 157 -18.03 6.51 17.40
CA GLU A 157 -17.86 7.14 18.72
C GLU A 157 -19.06 8.02 19.12
N ALA A 158 -19.81 8.57 18.16
CA ALA A 158 -21.01 9.38 18.42
C ALA A 158 -22.22 8.58 18.93
N GLY A 159 -22.13 7.24 19.00
CA GLY A 159 -23.18 6.37 19.55
C GLY A 159 -24.47 6.32 18.72
N LYS A 160 -24.50 6.95 17.53
CA LYS A 160 -25.60 6.94 16.55
C LYS A 160 -25.02 6.91 15.13
N PRO A 161 -24.59 5.74 14.64
CA PRO A 161 -24.07 5.62 13.28
C PRO A 161 -25.14 6.00 12.25
N SER A 162 -24.74 6.64 11.15
CA SER A 162 -25.67 6.94 10.06
C SER A 162 -26.15 5.65 9.37
N PRO A 163 -27.33 5.65 8.73
CA PRO A 163 -27.77 4.51 7.93
C PRO A 163 -26.78 4.13 6.81
N ALA A 164 -26.04 5.11 6.29
CA ALA A 164 -24.99 4.87 5.30
C ALA A 164 -23.81 4.11 5.92
N PHE A 165 -23.38 4.47 7.13
CA PHE A 165 -22.34 3.75 7.86
C PHE A 165 -22.73 2.31 8.16
N ILE A 166 -23.95 2.06 8.65
CA ILE A 166 -24.44 0.70 8.93
C ILE A 166 -24.41 -0.16 7.66
N ARG A 167 -24.91 0.39 6.54
CA ARG A 167 -24.88 -0.31 5.24
C ARG A 167 -23.45 -0.67 4.82
N LEU A 168 -22.53 0.29 4.89
CA LEU A 168 -21.12 0.09 4.55
C LEU A 168 -20.44 -0.93 5.46
N GLU A 169 -20.79 -0.95 6.75
CA GLU A 169 -20.28 -1.93 7.71
C GLU A 169 -20.70 -3.36 7.34
N GLU A 170 -21.96 -3.55 6.94
CA GLU A 170 -22.51 -4.83 6.48
C GLU A 170 -21.89 -5.26 5.12
N GLU A 171 -21.81 -4.35 4.15
CA GLU A 171 -21.20 -4.61 2.84
C GLU A 171 -19.72 -5.00 2.96
N MET A 172 -19.03 -4.45 3.96
CA MET A 172 -17.64 -4.77 4.25
C MET A 172 -17.42 -6.11 4.95
N ASP A 173 -18.44 -6.80 5.46
CA ASP A 173 -18.27 -8.06 6.19
C ASP A 173 -17.58 -9.14 5.33
N TYR A 174 -17.86 -9.16 4.03
CA TYR A 174 -17.24 -10.08 3.07
C TYR A 174 -15.76 -9.73 2.80
N LEU A 175 -15.42 -8.45 2.64
CA LEU A 175 -14.07 -8.01 2.26
C LEU A 175 -13.13 -7.87 3.47
N ARG A 176 -13.65 -7.62 4.68
CA ARG A 176 -12.86 -7.35 5.89
C ARG A 176 -11.82 -8.45 6.17
N PRO A 177 -12.13 -9.76 6.09
CA PRO A 177 -11.12 -10.80 6.27
C PRO A 177 -9.99 -10.75 5.24
N ARG A 178 -10.30 -10.41 3.98
CA ARG A 178 -9.29 -10.27 2.92
C ARG A 178 -8.42 -9.05 3.15
N MET A 179 -9.01 -7.89 3.45
CA MET A 179 -8.25 -6.68 3.74
C MET A 179 -7.33 -6.84 4.96
N LYS A 180 -7.74 -7.61 5.98
CA LYS A 180 -6.89 -7.95 7.11
C LYS A 180 -5.68 -8.80 6.70
N ARG A 181 -5.87 -9.78 5.82
CA ARG A 181 -4.76 -10.61 5.32
C ARG A 181 -3.79 -9.81 4.45
N VAL A 182 -4.30 -9.00 3.51
CA VAL A 182 -3.49 -8.07 2.71
C VAL A 182 -2.67 -7.15 3.61
N PHE A 183 -3.31 -6.56 4.62
CA PHE A 183 -2.62 -5.70 5.57
C PHE A 183 -1.50 -6.46 6.30
N ASN A 184 -1.81 -7.63 6.88
CA ASN A 184 -0.82 -8.43 7.59
C ASN A 184 0.35 -8.84 6.69
N GLU A 185 0.08 -9.22 5.44
CA GLU A 185 1.09 -9.57 4.45
C GLU A 185 2.03 -8.40 4.19
N VAL A 186 1.50 -7.20 3.92
CA VAL A 186 2.31 -5.98 3.74
C VAL A 186 3.18 -5.72 4.98
N MET A 187 2.62 -5.88 6.18
CA MET A 187 3.35 -5.68 7.43
C MET A 187 4.50 -6.68 7.62
N THR A 188 4.43 -7.89 7.08
CA THR A 188 5.55 -8.86 7.16
C THR A 188 6.80 -8.41 6.42
N HIS A 189 6.67 -7.45 5.50
CA HIS A 189 7.78 -6.90 4.74
C HIS A 189 8.42 -5.67 5.39
N LEU A 190 7.85 -5.16 6.48
CA LEU A 190 8.47 -4.11 7.28
C LEU A 190 9.47 -4.72 8.28
N PRO A 191 10.52 -3.97 8.67
CA PRO A 191 11.45 -4.43 9.69
C PRO A 191 10.74 -4.61 11.05
N ASP A 192 11.22 -5.56 11.85
CA ASP A 192 10.72 -5.78 13.22
C ASP A 192 10.98 -4.54 14.10
N PHE A 193 9.92 -3.78 14.40
CA PHE A 193 10.00 -2.61 15.29
C PHE A 193 10.19 -2.96 16.78
N THR A 194 10.23 -4.25 17.14
CA THR A 194 10.35 -4.72 18.54
C THR A 194 11.79 -4.74 19.08
N GLN A 195 12.79 -4.26 18.32
CA GLN A 195 14.19 -4.19 18.75
C GLN A 195 14.83 -2.79 18.67
N ALA A 196 14.03 -1.72 18.74
CA ALA A 196 14.55 -0.35 18.91
C ALA A 196 14.64 0.04 20.40
#